data_AF-A0A7J3QBB5-F1
#
_entry.id   AF-A0A7J3QBB5-F1
#
_cell.length_a   1.000
_cell.length_b   1.000
_cell.length_c   1.000
_cell.angle_alpha   90.00
_cell.angle_beta   90.00
_cell.angle_gamma   90.00
#
_symmetry.space_group_name_H-M   'P 1'
#
loop_
_entity.id
_entity.type
_entity.pdbx_description
1 polymer ?
#
loop_
_entity_poly.entity_id
_entity_poly.type
_entity_poly.pdbx_seq_one_letter_code
_entity_poly.pdbx_strand_id
1 'polypeptide(L)'
;MTVVASKQLRNLISVHSTTILLVGELLEHVLNAVYTVLGGLIAGLVGWLLESRRRRYDAMLKHFDDIKKECLEPLKRELIDLCGRFGYVEGRLPTYEVLDVVSGAKVNADTRWADYSFRNVVNRVLYDDLVNHFPSLSKALTELEEDIRVVVPELLKALRVLYTLIHSDKEFAQLKDLQLAPEPIHFIFLVAISVEESQWPLTYREINRQAIDRLVRIGEKYRGSREARRVREISESILTKAKRCLNEIEKIMVQTKLRGRCPYF
;
A
#
# COMPACT_ATOMS: atom_id res chain seq x y z
N MET A 1 23.65 98.84 35.66
CA MET A 1 22.54 97.99 35.15
C MET A 1 22.97 96.91 34.15
N THR A 2 24.21 96.89 33.65
CA THR A 2 24.71 95.92 32.63
C THR A 2 25.07 94.53 33.17
N VAL A 3 25.45 94.39 34.45
CA VAL A 3 25.88 93.11 35.04
C VAL A 3 24.70 92.13 35.23
N VAL A 4 23.51 92.64 35.54
CA VAL A 4 22.30 91.83 35.78
C VAL A 4 21.79 91.16 34.50
N ALA A 5 21.85 91.87 33.36
CA ALA A 5 21.45 91.34 32.05
C ALA A 5 22.35 90.17 31.59
N SER A 6 23.66 90.24 31.83
CA SER A 6 24.61 89.18 31.44
C SER A 6 24.44 87.87 32.23
N LYS A 7 23.92 87.97 33.47
CA LYS A 7 23.65 86.81 34.33
C LYS A 7 22.35 86.14 33.94
N GLN A 8 21.34 86.91 33.57
CA GLN A 8 20.09 86.37 33.03
C GLN A 8 20.27 85.69 31.67
N LEU A 9 21.09 86.25 30.77
CA LEU A 9 21.37 85.64 29.47
C LEU A 9 22.12 84.30 29.60
N ARG A 10 23.12 84.22 30.50
CA ARG A 10 23.85 82.97 30.79
C ARG A 10 22.95 81.91 31.42
N ASN A 11 22.04 82.30 32.32
CA ASN A 11 21.07 81.38 32.89
C ASN A 11 20.08 80.87 31.82
N LEU A 12 19.63 81.72 30.89
CA LEU A 12 18.75 81.32 29.79
C LEU A 12 19.43 80.33 28.83
N ILE A 13 20.69 80.58 28.45
CA ILE A 13 21.47 79.68 27.57
C ILE A 13 21.74 78.36 28.29
N SER A 14 22.12 78.41 29.57
CA SER A 14 22.33 77.21 30.38
C SER A 14 21.05 76.37 30.49
N VAL A 15 19.91 77.00 30.76
CA VAL A 15 18.60 76.33 30.83
C VAL A 15 18.25 75.72 29.48
N HIS A 16 18.43 76.44 28.38
CA HIS A 16 18.13 75.94 27.03
C HIS A 16 19.01 74.75 26.65
N SER A 17 20.32 74.77 26.98
CA SER A 17 21.21 73.63 26.76
C SER A 17 20.84 72.41 27.60
N THR A 18 20.49 72.58 28.88
CA THR A 18 20.00 71.45 29.70
C THR A 18 18.69 70.88 29.18
N THR A 19 17.76 71.71 28.69
CA THR A 19 16.49 71.24 28.13
C THR A 19 16.72 70.47 26.83
N ILE A 20 17.63 70.92 25.95
CA ILE A 20 17.98 70.21 24.71
C ILE A 20 18.63 68.85 25.02
N LEU A 21 19.54 68.79 26.00
CA LEU A 21 20.17 67.54 26.45
C LEU A 21 19.14 66.55 27.02
N LEU A 22 18.26 67.02 27.90
CA LEU A 22 17.19 66.19 28.49
C LEU A 22 16.20 65.67 27.44
N VAL A 23 15.86 66.48 26.43
CA VAL A 23 14.99 66.05 25.33
C VAL A 23 15.70 65.01 24.45
N GLY A 24 17.01 65.16 24.21
CA GLY A 24 17.82 64.19 23.49
C GLY A 24 17.89 62.82 24.19
N GLU A 25 18.21 62.81 25.49
CA GLU A 25 18.24 61.58 26.29
C GLU A 25 16.86 60.89 26.37
N LEU A 26 15.79 61.68 26.55
CA LEU A 26 14.43 61.15 26.56
C LEU A 26 14.06 60.52 25.21
N LEU A 27 14.44 61.14 24.10
CA LEU A 27 14.18 60.62 22.76
C LEU A 27 14.91 59.29 22.52
N GLU A 28 16.18 59.17 22.95
CA GLU A 28 16.96 57.94 22.86
C GLU A 28 16.35 56.81 23.71
N HIS A 29 15.91 57.10 24.94
CA HIS A 29 15.23 56.11 25.78
C HIS A 29 13.91 55.63 25.19
N VAL A 30 13.11 56.54 24.62
CA VAL A 30 11.85 56.19 23.94
C VAL A 30 12.14 55.35 22.69
N LEU A 31 13.15 55.71 21.90
CA LEU A 31 13.52 54.97 20.69
C LEU A 31 14.01 53.56 21.03
N ASN A 32 14.85 53.43 22.07
CA ASN A 32 15.33 52.14 22.57
C ASN A 32 14.20 51.26 23.12
N ALA A 33 13.21 51.86 23.81
CA ALA A 33 12.02 51.14 24.27
C ALA A 33 11.20 50.63 23.08
N VAL A 34 10.98 51.47 22.05
CA VAL A 34 10.28 51.08 20.81
C VAL A 34 11.00 49.94 20.08
N TYR A 35 12.33 50.00 19.95
CA TYR A 35 13.10 48.92 19.33
C TYR A 35 13.05 47.62 20.13
N THR A 36 13.07 47.69 21.45
CA THR A 36 12.98 46.49 22.32
C THR A 36 11.62 45.83 22.18
N VAL A 37 10.54 46.61 22.15
CA VAL A 37 9.17 46.10 21.95
C VAL A 37 9.00 45.48 20.56
N LEU A 38 9.50 46.15 19.51
CA LEU A 38 9.46 45.63 18.14
C LEU A 38 10.31 44.36 17.99
N GLY A 39 11.51 44.34 18.59
CA GLY A 39 12.39 43.16 18.59
C GLY A 39 11.74 41.96 19.29
N GLY A 40 11.08 42.19 20.43
CA GLY A 40 10.31 41.16 21.14
C GLY A 40 9.13 40.62 20.32
N LEU A 41 8.38 41.49 19.64
CA LEU A 41 7.26 41.09 18.77
C LEU A 41 7.72 40.28 17.56
N ILE A 42 8.80 40.71 16.89
CA ILE A 42 9.37 39.99 15.75
C ILE A 42 9.89 38.62 16.20
N ALA A 43 10.63 38.56 17.30
CA ALA A 43 11.14 37.29 17.85
C ALA A 43 9.99 36.34 18.24
N GLY A 44 8.93 36.87 18.86
CA GLY A 44 7.73 36.09 19.18
C GLY A 44 7.02 35.55 17.94
N LEU A 45 6.84 36.37 16.90
CA LEU A 45 6.20 35.97 15.64
C LEU A 45 7.04 34.93 14.88
N VAL A 46 8.36 35.13 14.78
CA VAL A 46 9.27 34.18 14.15
C VAL A 46 9.29 32.86 14.92
N GLY A 47 9.34 32.91 16.26
CA GLY A 47 9.27 31.72 17.11
C GLY A 47 7.96 30.94 16.91
N TRP A 48 6.82 31.64 16.90
CA TRP A 48 5.52 31.04 16.65
C TRP A 48 5.41 30.42 15.25
N LEU A 49 5.93 31.09 14.22
CA LEU A 49 5.93 30.57 12.85
C LEU A 49 6.80 29.31 12.72
N LEU A 50 7.99 29.31 13.33
CA LEU A 50 8.88 28.14 13.34
C LEU A 50 8.25 26.95 14.08
N GLU A 51 7.67 27.19 15.25
CA GLU A 51 6.99 26.16 16.04
C GLU A 51 5.77 25.60 15.29
N SER A 52 4.97 26.45 14.65
CA SER A 52 3.83 26.03 13.84
C SER A 52 4.27 25.18 12.64
N ARG A 53 5.36 25.57 11.96
CA ARG A 53 5.95 24.76 10.88
C ARG A 53 6.46 23.42 11.38
N ARG A 54 7.13 23.40 12.53
CA ARG A 54 7.64 22.18 13.16
C ARG A 54 6.50 21.20 13.47
N ARG A 55 5.43 21.67 14.11
CA ARG A 55 4.26 20.82 14.43
C ARG A 55 3.62 20.22 13.18
N ARG A 56 3.48 21.00 12.10
CA ARG A 56 2.97 20.47 10.82
C ARG A 56 3.89 19.40 10.24
N TYR A 57 5.20 19.62 10.30
CA TYR A 57 6.18 18.65 9.83
C TYR A 57 6.13 17.35 10.64
N ASP A 58 6.12 17.45 11.97
CA ASP A 58 6.06 16.29 12.87
C ASP A 58 4.75 15.50 12.66
N ALA A 59 3.64 16.20 12.45
CA ALA A 59 2.36 15.56 12.21
C ALA A 59 2.26 14.93 10.82
N MET A 60 2.86 15.52 9.78
CA MET A 60 3.01 14.89 8.46
C MET A 60 3.88 13.64 8.52
N LEU A 61 4.98 13.68 9.28
CA LEU A 61 5.85 12.51 9.47
C LEU A 61 5.09 11.38 10.16
N LYS A 62 4.35 11.70 11.23
CA LYS A 62 3.52 10.73 11.94
C LYS A 62 2.45 10.14 11.02
N HIS A 63 1.71 10.98 10.31
CA HIS A 63 0.68 10.54 9.36
C HIS A 63 1.26 9.61 8.29
N PHE A 64 2.47 9.91 7.80
CA PHE A 64 3.11 9.02 6.84
C PHE A 64 3.50 7.67 7.44
N ASP A 65 4.02 7.67 8.67
CA ASP A 65 4.35 6.46 9.41
C ASP A 65 3.10 5.60 9.65
N ASP A 66 1.98 6.25 10.00
CA ASP A 66 0.67 5.61 10.17
C ASP A 66 0.20 5.00 8.83
N ILE A 67 0.26 5.73 7.71
CA ILE A 67 -0.05 5.19 6.38
C ILE A 67 0.80 3.95 6.07
N LYS A 68 2.10 3.98 6.35
CA LYS A 68 2.98 2.84 6.05
C LYS A 68 2.60 1.61 6.88
N LYS A 69 2.47 1.77 8.20
CA LYS A 69 2.28 0.65 9.14
C LYS A 69 0.86 0.12 9.15
N GLU A 70 -0.14 0.99 9.11
CA GLU A 70 -1.54 0.62 9.28
C GLU A 70 -2.32 0.46 7.96
N CYS A 71 -1.74 0.89 6.84
CA CYS A 71 -2.34 0.75 5.52
C CYS A 71 -1.45 -0.04 4.56
N LEU A 72 -0.26 0.47 4.22
CA LEU A 72 0.57 -0.12 3.15
C LEU A 72 1.14 -1.50 3.50
N GLU A 73 1.56 -1.74 4.75
CA GLU A 73 2.04 -3.05 5.19
C GLU A 73 0.94 -4.13 5.18
N PRO A 74 -0.26 -3.89 5.75
CA PRO A 74 -1.40 -4.78 5.58
C PRO A 74 -1.77 -5.02 4.12
N LEU A 75 -1.83 -3.96 3.29
CA LEU A 75 -2.07 -4.09 1.85
C LEU A 75 -1.03 -4.96 1.16
N LYS A 76 0.25 -4.78 1.48
CA LYS A 76 1.34 -5.59 0.94
C LYS A 76 1.12 -7.07 1.26
N ARG A 77 0.76 -7.39 2.51
CA ARG A 77 0.48 -8.78 2.94
C ARG A 77 -0.71 -9.37 2.19
N GLU A 78 -1.81 -8.62 2.07
CA GLU A 78 -2.99 -9.09 1.33
C GLU A 78 -2.70 -9.29 -0.16
N LEU A 79 -1.91 -8.40 -0.79
CA LEU A 79 -1.50 -8.56 -2.18
C LEU A 79 -0.55 -9.75 -2.39
N ILE A 80 0.37 -10.02 -1.44
CA ILE A 80 1.19 -11.23 -1.47
C ILE A 80 0.30 -12.47 -1.35
N ASP A 81 -0.68 -12.44 -0.45
CA ASP A 81 -1.61 -13.55 -0.28
C ASP A 81 -2.45 -13.77 -1.53
N LEU A 82 -2.98 -12.70 -2.12
CA LEU A 82 -3.68 -12.70 -3.40
C LEU A 82 -2.80 -13.29 -4.52
N CYS A 83 -1.53 -12.86 -4.62
CA CYS A 83 -0.57 -13.46 -5.53
C CYS A 83 -0.38 -14.96 -5.27
N GLY A 84 -0.46 -15.42 -4.02
CA GLY A 84 -0.41 -16.84 -3.69
C GLY A 84 -1.72 -17.60 -3.98
N ARG A 85 -2.87 -16.94 -4.03
CA ARG A 85 -4.16 -17.56 -4.39
C ARG A 85 -4.32 -17.73 -5.91
N PHE A 86 -3.78 -16.78 -6.68
CA PHE A 86 -3.78 -16.81 -8.15
C PHE A 86 -2.50 -17.41 -8.73
N GLY A 87 -1.42 -17.46 -7.95
CA GLY A 87 -0.15 -18.08 -8.28
C GLY A 87 -0.14 -19.53 -7.82
N TYR A 88 0.06 -20.44 -8.75
CA TYR A 88 0.10 -21.88 -8.47
C TYR A 88 1.51 -22.29 -8.04
N VAL A 89 1.88 -21.95 -6.81
CA VAL A 89 3.21 -22.23 -6.23
C VAL A 89 3.07 -23.27 -5.12
N GLU A 90 4.16 -24.01 -4.88
CA GLU A 90 4.34 -24.96 -3.80
C GLU A 90 3.59 -24.63 -2.49
N GLY A 91 2.85 -25.62 -1.97
CA GLY A 91 2.07 -25.50 -0.72
C GLY A 91 0.74 -24.75 -0.87
N ARG A 92 0.49 -24.12 -2.02
CA ARG A 92 -0.74 -23.43 -2.38
C ARG A 92 -1.22 -23.89 -3.76
N LEU A 93 -1.43 -25.19 -3.90
CA LEU A 93 -2.42 -25.70 -4.86
C LEU A 93 -3.73 -24.92 -4.67
N PRO A 94 -4.58 -24.74 -5.70
CA PRO A 94 -5.93 -24.23 -5.48
C PRO A 94 -6.47 -25.02 -4.29
N THR A 95 -6.66 -24.34 -3.16
CA THR A 95 -6.72 -25.01 -1.86
C THR A 95 -7.83 -26.04 -1.94
N TYR A 96 -7.76 -27.04 -1.07
CA TYR A 96 -8.87 -27.95 -0.80
C TYR A 96 -10.25 -27.25 -0.84
N GLU A 97 -10.35 -25.96 -0.47
CA GLU A 97 -11.50 -25.07 -0.69
C GLU A 97 -11.96 -24.89 -2.16
N VAL A 98 -11.08 -24.61 -3.12
CA VAL A 98 -11.42 -24.50 -4.55
C VAL A 98 -11.90 -25.83 -5.10
N LEU A 99 -11.37 -26.94 -4.58
CA LEU A 99 -11.79 -28.29 -4.94
C LEU A 99 -13.10 -28.69 -4.25
N ASP A 100 -13.37 -28.19 -3.04
CA ASP A 100 -14.66 -28.33 -2.33
C ASP A 100 -15.79 -27.52 -2.99
N VAL A 101 -15.48 -26.33 -3.53
CA VAL A 101 -16.38 -25.58 -4.43
C VAL A 101 -16.75 -26.43 -5.65
N VAL A 102 -15.77 -27.12 -6.21
CA VAL A 102 -15.89 -27.91 -7.45
C VAL A 102 -16.56 -29.28 -7.20
N SER A 103 -16.36 -29.89 -6.03
CA SER A 103 -16.93 -31.18 -5.62
C SER A 103 -18.37 -31.08 -5.07
N GLY A 104 -18.89 -29.85 -4.90
CA GLY A 104 -20.28 -29.61 -4.45
C GLY A 104 -20.47 -29.60 -2.94
N ALA A 105 -19.38 -29.65 -2.16
CA ALA A 105 -19.42 -29.54 -0.71
C ALA A 105 -19.53 -28.07 -0.29
N LYS A 106 -20.76 -27.51 -0.36
CA LYS A 106 -21.17 -26.19 0.20
C LYS A 106 -20.09 -25.11 0.16
N VAL A 107 -20.00 -24.35 -0.93
CA VAL A 107 -19.25 -23.10 -0.87
C VAL A 107 -20.06 -21.97 -1.47
N ASN A 108 -20.49 -21.05 -0.59
CA ASN A 108 -20.87 -19.68 -0.91
C ASN A 108 -19.65 -18.90 -1.45
N ALA A 109 -18.85 -19.47 -2.35
CA ALA A 109 -17.65 -18.83 -2.89
C ALA A 109 -18.04 -17.59 -3.71
N ASP A 110 -19.24 -17.62 -4.29
CA ASP A 110 -19.85 -16.48 -4.95
C ASP A 110 -20.03 -15.28 -4.00
N THR A 111 -20.18 -15.47 -2.67
CA THR A 111 -20.37 -14.34 -1.75
C THR A 111 -19.05 -13.73 -1.26
N ARG A 112 -18.02 -14.53 -0.95
CA ARG A 112 -16.77 -13.99 -0.38
C ARG A 112 -16.01 -13.10 -1.37
N TRP A 113 -16.03 -13.43 -2.65
CA TRP A 113 -15.36 -12.64 -3.68
C TRP A 113 -16.22 -11.49 -4.22
N ALA A 114 -17.56 -11.62 -4.17
CA ALA A 114 -18.46 -10.52 -4.53
C ALA A 114 -18.22 -9.27 -3.65
N ASP A 115 -17.93 -9.47 -2.36
CA ASP A 115 -17.65 -8.41 -1.41
C ASP A 115 -16.14 -8.16 -1.21
N TYR A 116 -15.27 -8.68 -2.09
CA TYR A 116 -13.83 -8.52 -1.97
C TYR A 116 -13.44 -7.04 -2.02
N SER A 117 -12.74 -6.55 -1.00
CA SER A 117 -12.14 -5.22 -0.99
C SER A 117 -10.94 -5.16 -0.06
N PHE A 118 -9.86 -4.54 -0.54
CA PHE A 118 -8.68 -4.21 0.25
C PHE A 118 -9.02 -3.27 1.42
N ARG A 119 -10.06 -2.45 1.28
CA ARG A 119 -10.56 -1.58 2.36
C ARG A 119 -10.99 -2.36 3.61
N ASN A 120 -11.33 -3.65 3.47
CA ASN A 120 -11.75 -4.50 4.59
C ASN A 120 -10.58 -5.06 5.42
N VAL A 121 -9.34 -4.98 4.93
CA VAL A 121 -8.16 -5.56 5.60
C VAL A 121 -7.22 -4.51 6.20
N VAL A 122 -7.57 -3.22 6.13
CA VAL A 122 -6.73 -2.08 6.51
C VAL A 122 -7.50 -1.03 7.31
N ASN A 123 -6.77 -0.06 7.87
CA ASN A 123 -7.40 1.15 8.42
C ASN A 123 -8.13 1.92 7.30
N ARG A 124 -9.47 1.98 7.39
CA ARG A 124 -10.34 2.57 6.35
C ARG A 124 -10.05 4.04 6.08
N VAL A 125 -9.77 4.82 7.13
CA VAL A 125 -9.51 6.26 7.00
C VAL A 125 -8.21 6.48 6.22
N LEU A 126 -7.16 5.73 6.55
CA LEU A 126 -5.87 5.81 5.87
C LEU A 126 -5.94 5.25 4.44
N TYR A 127 -6.79 4.26 4.19
CA TYR A 127 -7.03 3.74 2.84
C TYR A 127 -7.71 4.77 1.94
N ASP A 128 -8.77 5.41 2.44
CA ASP A 128 -9.49 6.43 1.69
C ASP A 128 -8.56 7.63 1.39
N ASP A 129 -7.59 7.91 2.27
CA ASP A 129 -6.60 8.97 2.10
C ASP A 129 -5.50 8.64 1.06
N LEU A 130 -5.38 7.38 0.61
CA LEU A 130 -4.46 7.02 -0.47
C LEU A 130 -4.76 7.79 -1.77
N VAL A 131 -6.01 8.19 -2.01
CA VAL A 131 -6.38 9.01 -3.18
C VAL A 131 -5.63 10.34 -3.18
N ASN A 132 -5.39 10.93 -2.01
CA ASN A 132 -4.76 12.24 -1.88
C ASN A 132 -3.23 12.18 -1.99
N HIS A 133 -2.64 11.08 -1.50
CA HIS A 133 -1.19 10.93 -1.38
C HIS A 133 -0.57 10.07 -2.47
N PHE A 134 -1.29 9.03 -2.92
CA PHE A 134 -0.83 8.00 -3.85
C PHE A 134 -1.94 7.63 -4.85
N PRO A 135 -2.43 8.59 -5.66
CA PRO A 135 -3.58 8.38 -6.55
C PRO A 135 -3.37 7.24 -7.56
N SER A 136 -2.14 7.03 -8.03
CA SER A 136 -1.81 5.92 -8.93
C SER A 136 -2.03 4.56 -8.27
N LEU A 137 -1.60 4.40 -7.01
CA LEU A 137 -1.78 3.17 -6.24
C LEU A 137 -3.26 2.95 -5.93
N SER A 138 -3.95 4.00 -5.46
CA SER A 138 -5.38 3.92 -5.17
C SER A 138 -6.17 3.47 -6.40
N LYS A 139 -5.92 4.07 -7.56
CA LYS A 139 -6.54 3.66 -8.84
C LYS A 139 -6.23 2.20 -9.19
N ALA A 140 -4.96 1.79 -9.09
CA ALA A 140 -4.55 0.43 -9.43
C ALA A 140 -5.18 -0.63 -8.50
N LEU A 141 -5.35 -0.32 -7.21
CA LEU A 141 -6.04 -1.18 -6.25
C LEU A 141 -7.52 -1.31 -6.60
N THR A 142 -8.20 -0.21 -6.90
CA THR A 142 -9.62 -0.23 -7.32
C THR A 142 -9.83 -1.04 -8.59
N GLU A 143 -9.01 -0.83 -9.62
CA GLU A 143 -9.09 -1.61 -10.87
C GLU A 143 -8.92 -3.11 -10.58
N LEU A 144 -7.93 -3.48 -9.76
CA LEU A 144 -7.70 -4.87 -9.36
C LEU A 144 -8.89 -5.47 -8.59
N GLU A 145 -9.51 -4.74 -7.66
CA GLU A 145 -10.71 -5.22 -6.95
C GLU A 145 -11.86 -5.49 -7.91
N GLU A 146 -12.12 -4.56 -8.85
CA GLU A 146 -13.17 -4.69 -9.84
C GLU A 146 -12.94 -5.90 -10.74
N ASP A 147 -11.71 -6.07 -11.23
CA ASP A 147 -11.34 -7.23 -12.03
C ASP A 147 -11.58 -8.54 -11.27
N ILE A 148 -11.15 -8.63 -10.01
CA ILE A 148 -11.34 -9.83 -9.18
C ILE A 148 -12.82 -10.18 -9.08
N ARG A 149 -13.68 -9.21 -8.77
CA ARG A 149 -15.13 -9.43 -8.65
C ARG A 149 -15.73 -9.96 -9.95
N VAL A 150 -15.23 -9.50 -11.10
CA VAL A 150 -15.72 -9.90 -12.43
C VAL A 150 -15.19 -11.26 -12.86
N VAL A 151 -13.89 -11.52 -12.69
CA VAL A 151 -13.23 -12.69 -13.29
C VAL A 151 -13.29 -13.94 -12.42
N VAL A 152 -13.46 -13.80 -11.10
CA VAL A 152 -13.48 -14.97 -10.19
C VAL A 152 -14.60 -15.96 -10.52
N PRO A 153 -15.86 -15.56 -10.78
CA PRO A 153 -16.90 -16.51 -11.16
C PRO A 153 -16.54 -17.32 -12.41
N GLU A 154 -15.91 -16.66 -13.39
CA GLU A 154 -15.46 -17.32 -14.61
C GLU A 154 -14.28 -18.26 -14.35
N LEU A 155 -13.33 -17.85 -13.52
CA LEU A 155 -12.22 -18.68 -13.07
C LEU A 155 -12.74 -19.95 -12.40
N LEU A 156 -13.64 -19.83 -11.43
CA LEU A 156 -14.24 -20.97 -10.72
C LEU A 156 -14.95 -21.92 -11.67
N LYS A 157 -15.68 -21.40 -12.66
CA LYS A 157 -16.30 -22.20 -13.71
C LYS A 157 -15.26 -22.96 -14.54
N ALA A 158 -14.21 -22.28 -15.01
CA ALA A 158 -13.15 -22.91 -15.80
C ALA A 158 -12.44 -24.01 -15.01
N LEU A 159 -12.12 -23.75 -13.74
CA LEU A 159 -11.52 -24.71 -12.82
C LEU A 159 -12.41 -25.96 -12.67
N ARG A 160 -13.72 -25.76 -12.45
CA ARG A 160 -14.69 -26.86 -12.29
C ARG A 160 -14.75 -27.76 -13.53
N VAL A 161 -14.84 -27.16 -14.70
CA VAL A 161 -14.93 -27.91 -15.96
C VAL A 161 -13.62 -28.65 -16.23
N LEU A 162 -12.46 -28.00 -16.06
CA LEU A 162 -11.15 -28.64 -16.21
C LEU A 162 -11.00 -29.84 -15.28
N TYR A 163 -11.37 -29.68 -14.01
CA TYR A 163 -11.31 -30.76 -13.03
C TYR A 163 -12.20 -31.94 -13.42
N THR A 164 -13.43 -31.66 -13.88
CA THR A 164 -14.38 -32.69 -14.35
C THR A 164 -13.83 -33.47 -15.55
N LEU A 165 -13.20 -32.75 -16.49
CA LEU A 165 -12.58 -33.35 -17.68
C LEU A 165 -11.44 -34.30 -17.31
N ILE A 166 -10.58 -33.90 -16.36
CA ILE A 166 -9.49 -34.74 -15.86
C ILE A 166 -10.03 -35.95 -15.09
N HIS A 167 -11.03 -35.74 -14.22
CA HIS A 167 -11.57 -36.80 -13.37
C HIS A 167 -12.29 -37.89 -14.19
N SER A 168 -12.87 -37.52 -15.33
CA SER A 168 -13.57 -38.43 -16.24
C SER A 168 -12.63 -39.17 -17.20
N ASP A 169 -11.31 -38.91 -17.14
CA ASP A 169 -10.33 -39.56 -18.00
C ASP A 169 -10.09 -41.02 -17.63
N LYS A 170 -10.05 -41.89 -18.64
CA LYS A 170 -9.86 -43.34 -18.44
C LYS A 170 -8.45 -43.69 -17.98
N GLU A 171 -7.43 -42.97 -18.42
CA GLU A 171 -6.05 -43.16 -17.96
C GLU A 171 -5.86 -42.63 -16.55
N PHE A 172 -6.55 -41.53 -16.19
CA PHE A 172 -6.58 -41.06 -14.80
C PHE A 172 -7.19 -42.10 -13.85
N ALA A 173 -8.27 -42.78 -14.26
CA ALA A 173 -8.87 -43.84 -13.45
C ALA A 173 -7.87 -44.96 -13.10
N GLN A 174 -6.94 -45.29 -14.00
CA GLN A 174 -5.87 -46.27 -13.79
C GLN A 174 -4.75 -45.79 -12.85
N LEU A 175 -4.73 -44.50 -12.49
CA LEU A 175 -3.77 -43.94 -11.53
C LEU A 175 -4.31 -43.91 -10.11
N LYS A 176 -5.62 -44.07 -9.90
CA LYS A 176 -6.23 -44.10 -8.56
C LYS A 176 -5.69 -45.26 -7.71
N ASP A 177 -5.30 -46.36 -8.36
CA ASP A 177 -4.71 -47.53 -7.71
C ASP A 177 -3.32 -47.25 -7.11
N LEU A 178 -2.66 -46.15 -7.49
CA LEU A 178 -1.31 -45.81 -7.02
C LEU A 178 -1.27 -45.19 -5.61
N GLN A 179 -2.42 -44.81 -5.03
CA GLN A 179 -2.54 -44.18 -3.70
C GLN A 179 -1.48 -43.07 -3.42
N LEU A 180 -1.19 -42.24 -4.42
CA LEU A 180 -0.18 -41.18 -4.29
C LEU A 180 -0.71 -40.04 -3.42
N ALA A 181 0.13 -39.55 -2.51
CA ALA A 181 -0.11 -38.34 -1.73
C ALA A 181 0.92 -37.27 -2.11
N PRO A 182 0.51 -36.04 -2.48
CA PRO A 182 -0.87 -35.58 -2.68
C PRO A 182 -1.53 -36.22 -3.92
N GLU A 183 -2.86 -36.12 -4.00
CA GLU A 183 -3.64 -36.81 -5.03
C GLU A 183 -3.12 -36.54 -6.46
N PRO A 184 -3.06 -37.57 -7.33
CA PRO A 184 -2.53 -37.43 -8.68
C PRO A 184 -3.22 -36.35 -9.52
N ILE A 185 -4.49 -36.08 -9.25
CA ILE A 185 -5.28 -35.07 -9.97
C ILE A 185 -4.72 -33.66 -9.81
N HIS A 186 -4.16 -33.33 -8.65
CA HIS A 186 -3.57 -32.03 -8.40
C HIS A 186 -2.34 -31.80 -9.27
N PHE A 187 -1.52 -32.84 -9.47
CA PHE A 187 -0.36 -32.76 -10.33
C PHE A 187 -0.77 -32.58 -11.80
N ILE A 188 -1.71 -33.41 -12.25
CA ILE A 188 -2.25 -33.33 -13.61
C ILE A 188 -2.81 -31.93 -13.88
N PHE A 189 -3.51 -31.37 -12.88
CA PHE A 189 -4.03 -30.01 -12.95
C PHE A 189 -2.90 -28.98 -13.12
N LEU A 190 -1.86 -29.01 -12.28
CA LEU A 190 -0.69 -28.12 -12.40
C LEU A 190 -0.04 -28.17 -13.79
N VAL A 191 0.14 -29.38 -14.33
CA VAL A 191 0.70 -29.55 -15.67
C VAL A 191 -0.23 -29.00 -16.75
N ALA A 192 -1.54 -29.24 -16.62
CA ALA A 192 -2.55 -28.75 -17.55
C ALA A 192 -2.58 -27.22 -17.62
N ILE A 193 -2.39 -26.53 -16.50
CA ILE A 193 -2.31 -25.06 -16.46
C ILE A 193 -0.87 -24.53 -16.66
N SER A 194 0.07 -25.37 -17.08
CA SER A 194 1.46 -25.01 -17.42
C SER A 194 2.28 -24.44 -16.26
N VAL A 195 2.10 -24.94 -15.04
CA VAL A 195 3.02 -24.61 -13.93
C VAL A 195 4.38 -25.25 -14.19
N GLU A 196 5.45 -24.48 -14.02
CA GLU A 196 6.82 -24.95 -14.21
C GLU A 196 7.21 -26.03 -13.19
N GLU A 197 8.03 -26.99 -13.60
CA GLU A 197 8.53 -28.09 -12.73
C GLU A 197 9.26 -27.57 -11.49
N SER A 198 9.93 -26.43 -11.60
CA SER A 198 10.60 -25.73 -10.49
C SER A 198 9.62 -25.26 -9.39
N GLN A 199 8.34 -25.12 -9.71
CA GLN A 199 7.28 -24.61 -8.83
C GLN A 199 6.34 -25.70 -8.32
N TRP A 200 6.51 -26.95 -8.77
CA TRP A 200 5.72 -28.07 -8.29
C TRP A 200 6.01 -28.32 -6.80
N PRO A 201 4.99 -28.65 -5.99
CA PRO A 201 5.18 -29.03 -4.59
C PRO A 201 6.29 -30.08 -4.40
N LEU A 202 7.14 -29.91 -3.37
CA LEU A 202 8.22 -30.82 -3.04
C LEU A 202 7.74 -32.26 -2.81
N THR A 203 6.49 -32.43 -2.38
CA THR A 203 5.85 -33.74 -2.21
C THR A 203 5.88 -34.59 -3.48
N TYR A 204 5.97 -33.97 -4.66
CA TYR A 204 6.08 -34.70 -5.93
C TYR A 204 7.49 -35.20 -6.24
N ARG A 205 8.53 -34.75 -5.51
CA ARG A 205 9.91 -35.26 -5.68
C ARG A 205 10.07 -36.69 -5.17
N GLU A 206 9.19 -37.12 -4.27
CA GLU A 206 9.21 -38.47 -3.68
C GLU A 206 8.50 -39.50 -4.57
N ILE A 207 7.80 -39.06 -5.61
CA ILE A 207 7.11 -39.94 -6.56
C ILE A 207 8.11 -40.50 -7.57
N ASN A 208 8.03 -41.82 -7.83
CA ASN A 208 8.83 -42.48 -8.86
C ASN A 208 8.68 -41.76 -10.22
N ARG A 209 9.81 -41.53 -10.91
CA ARG A 209 9.85 -40.85 -12.21
C ARG A 209 8.88 -41.42 -13.24
N GLN A 210 8.68 -42.75 -13.29
CA GLN A 210 7.72 -43.36 -14.20
C GLN A 210 6.27 -42.93 -13.92
N ALA A 211 5.90 -42.76 -12.65
CA ALA A 211 4.59 -42.24 -12.28
C ALA A 211 4.48 -40.76 -12.64
N ILE A 212 5.51 -39.94 -12.39
CA ILE A 212 5.57 -38.55 -12.83
C ILE A 212 5.39 -38.43 -14.35
N ASP A 213 6.10 -39.22 -15.16
CA ASP A 213 6.00 -39.17 -16.62
C ASP A 213 4.59 -39.53 -17.12
N ARG A 214 3.88 -40.44 -16.42
CA ARG A 214 2.46 -40.74 -16.71
C ARG A 214 1.56 -39.55 -16.35
N LEU A 215 1.77 -38.92 -15.20
CA LEU A 215 0.99 -37.76 -14.76
C LEU A 215 1.19 -36.56 -15.68
N VAL A 216 2.44 -36.27 -16.06
CA VAL A 216 2.77 -35.21 -17.03
C VAL A 216 2.04 -35.46 -18.34
N ARG A 217 2.14 -36.68 -18.89
CA ARG A 217 1.47 -37.04 -20.15
C ARG A 217 -0.04 -36.79 -20.12
N ILE A 218 -0.71 -37.12 -19.02
CA ILE A 218 -2.15 -36.87 -18.89
C ILE A 218 -2.41 -35.36 -18.79
N GLY A 219 -1.64 -34.62 -17.99
CA GLY A 219 -1.76 -33.16 -17.87
C GLY A 219 -1.57 -32.43 -19.22
N GLU A 220 -0.62 -32.88 -20.02
CA GLU A 220 -0.35 -32.32 -21.35
C GLU A 220 -1.56 -32.43 -22.30
N LYS A 221 -2.38 -33.49 -22.19
CA LYS A 221 -3.61 -33.62 -22.98
C LYS A 221 -4.57 -32.45 -22.74
N TYR A 222 -4.63 -31.98 -21.50
CA TYR A 222 -5.53 -30.91 -21.09
C TYR A 222 -4.93 -29.52 -21.24
N ARG A 223 -3.63 -29.42 -21.50
CA ARG A 223 -2.94 -28.12 -21.63
C ARG A 223 -3.57 -27.23 -22.70
N GLY A 224 -4.00 -27.80 -23.82
CA GLY A 224 -4.65 -27.08 -24.91
C GLY A 224 -6.15 -26.80 -24.71
N SER A 225 -6.76 -27.33 -23.63
CA SER A 225 -8.20 -27.13 -23.36
C SER A 225 -8.54 -25.65 -23.24
N ARG A 226 -9.80 -25.31 -23.54
CA ARG A 226 -10.30 -23.93 -23.39
C ARG A 226 -10.21 -23.50 -21.93
N GLU A 227 -10.51 -24.40 -21.02
CA GLU A 227 -10.55 -24.19 -19.59
C GLU A 227 -9.17 -23.94 -19.02
N ALA A 228 -8.17 -24.76 -19.38
CA ALA A 228 -6.79 -24.55 -18.92
C ALA A 228 -6.20 -23.23 -19.43
N ARG A 229 -6.49 -22.87 -20.69
CA ARG A 229 -6.13 -21.54 -21.23
C ARG A 229 -6.78 -20.43 -20.43
N ARG A 230 -8.09 -20.55 -20.15
CA ARG A 230 -8.82 -19.51 -19.45
C ARG A 230 -8.30 -19.29 -18.02
N VAL A 231 -7.98 -20.38 -17.32
CA VAL A 231 -7.37 -20.34 -15.99
C VAL A 231 -6.04 -19.58 -16.04
N ARG A 232 -5.15 -19.91 -16.99
CA ARG A 232 -3.87 -19.21 -17.16
C ARG A 232 -4.05 -17.71 -17.43
N GLU A 233 -4.92 -17.37 -18.40
CA GLU A 233 -5.17 -15.97 -18.78
C GLU A 233 -5.67 -15.13 -17.61
N ILE A 234 -6.62 -15.65 -16.84
CA ILE A 234 -7.17 -14.95 -15.67
C ILE A 234 -6.09 -14.79 -14.60
N SER A 235 -5.38 -15.87 -14.27
CA SER A 235 -4.33 -15.83 -13.26
C SER A 235 -3.20 -14.88 -13.65
N GLU A 236 -2.72 -14.92 -14.90
CA GLU A 236 -1.67 -14.02 -15.39
C GLU A 236 -2.10 -12.55 -15.34
N SER A 237 -3.34 -12.26 -15.75
CA SER A 237 -3.91 -10.90 -15.71
C SER A 237 -3.95 -10.35 -14.27
N ILE A 238 -4.50 -11.12 -13.33
CA ILE A 238 -4.61 -10.73 -11.92
C ILE A 238 -3.22 -10.61 -11.28
N LEU A 239 -2.33 -11.57 -11.51
CA LEU A 239 -0.96 -11.55 -10.98
C LEU A 239 -0.18 -10.34 -11.47
N THR A 240 -0.33 -9.97 -12.74
CA THR A 240 0.34 -8.80 -13.32
C THR A 240 -0.11 -7.52 -12.62
N LYS A 241 -1.43 -7.36 -12.41
CA LYS A 241 -2.00 -6.20 -11.72
C LYS A 241 -1.62 -6.17 -10.23
N ALA A 242 -1.69 -7.30 -9.53
CA ALA A 242 -1.29 -7.41 -8.13
C ALA A 242 0.21 -7.10 -7.93
N LYS A 243 1.09 -7.62 -8.79
CA LYS A 243 2.54 -7.30 -8.77
C LYS A 243 2.80 -5.82 -9.04
N ARG A 244 2.03 -5.18 -9.93
CA ARG A 244 2.12 -3.73 -10.13
C ARG A 244 1.81 -2.96 -8.85
N CYS A 245 0.72 -3.30 -8.15
CA CYS A 245 0.38 -2.68 -6.87
C CYS A 245 1.46 -2.91 -5.81
N LEU A 246 2.00 -4.13 -5.71
CA LEU A 246 3.12 -4.46 -4.81
C LEU A 246 4.34 -3.59 -5.07
N ASN A 247 4.75 -3.48 -6.34
CA ASN A 247 5.90 -2.67 -6.73
C ASN A 247 5.69 -1.18 -6.40
N GLU A 248 4.46 -0.66 -6.54
CA GLU A 248 4.14 0.71 -6.14
C GLU A 248 4.21 0.89 -4.62
N ILE A 249 3.67 -0.05 -3.84
CA ILE A 249 3.80 -0.04 -2.38
C ILE A 249 5.27 -0.05 -1.96
N GLU A 250 6.09 -0.92 -2.54
CA GLU A 250 7.53 -0.99 -2.21
C GLU A 250 8.26 0.32 -2.51
N LYS A 251 7.95 0.97 -3.63
CA LYS A 251 8.46 2.31 -3.96
C LYS A 251 8.03 3.37 -2.95
N ILE A 252 6.84 3.27 -2.37
CA ILE A 252 6.36 4.21 -1.36
C ILE A 252 7.00 3.93 0.00
N MET A 253 7.16 2.65 0.37
CA MET A 253 7.73 2.24 1.66
C MET A 253 9.15 2.77 1.87
N VAL A 254 9.95 2.92 0.81
CA VAL A 254 11.32 3.49 0.89
C VAL A 254 11.36 5.02 0.92
N GLN A 255 10.25 5.72 0.68
CA GLN A 255 10.22 7.18 0.73
C GLN A 255 10.32 7.68 2.17
N THR A 256 10.95 8.82 2.40
CA THR A 256 11.09 9.42 3.73
C THR A 256 10.10 10.54 4.02
N LYS A 257 9.34 10.97 3.01
CA LYS A 257 8.40 12.10 3.11
C LYS A 257 7.11 11.79 2.38
N LEU A 258 5.99 12.16 3.00
CA LEU A 258 4.68 12.13 2.38
C LEU A 258 4.60 13.19 1.29
N ARG A 259 4.12 12.79 0.10
CA ARG A 259 3.84 13.68 -1.03
C ARG A 259 2.34 13.84 -1.18
N GLY A 260 1.90 14.93 -1.83
CA GLY A 260 0.48 15.21 -2.06
C GLY A 260 -0.13 16.16 -1.03
N ARG A 261 -1.45 16.39 -1.16
CA ARG A 261 -2.20 17.29 -0.26
C ARG A 261 -2.58 16.50 0.99
N CYS A 262 -2.21 16.97 2.17
CA CYS A 262 -2.71 16.42 3.41
C CYS A 262 -3.81 17.35 3.93
N PRO A 263 -5.09 16.93 3.97
CA PRO A 263 -6.18 17.81 4.42
C PRO A 263 -6.12 18.12 5.93
N TYR A 264 -5.26 17.42 6.66
CA TYR A 264 -5.14 17.52 8.12
C TYR A 264 -4.17 18.61 8.61
N PHE A 265 -3.40 19.28 7.73
CA PHE A 265 -2.32 20.21 8.12
C PHE A 265 -2.15 21.47 7.27
#